data_AF-A0A2T6AP62-F1
#
_entry.id   AF-A0A2T6AP62-F1
#
_cell.length_a   1.000
_cell.length_b   1.000
_cell.length_c   1.000
_cell.angle_alpha   90.00
_cell.angle_beta   90.00
_cell.angle_gamma   90.00
#
_symmetry.space_group_name_H-M   'P 1'
#
loop_
_entity.id
_entity.type
_entity.pdbx_description
1 polymer ?
#
loop_
_entity_poly.entity_id
_entity_poly.type
_entity_poly.pdbx_seq_one_letter_code
_entity_poly.pdbx_strand_id
1 'polypeptide(L)'
;MISVSDIVKILDQIPVWKTLKALPGRIEALERRVAELEGAKLLPGKLPGEPCPACGMPGLRRTSSKVSSGPFGVLGARDEEWTCESCGEIDHRDNVR
;
A
#
# COMPACT_ATOMS: atom_id res chain seq x y z
N MET A 1 43.54 14.69 33.99
CA MET A 1 42.11 14.35 34.15
C MET A 1 41.47 14.50 32.78
N ILE A 2 41.13 13.41 32.10
CA ILE A 2 40.54 13.50 30.76
C ILE A 2 39.10 13.98 30.94
N SER A 3 38.76 15.14 30.39
CA SER A 3 37.41 15.67 30.49
C SER A 3 36.49 14.92 29.53
N VAL A 4 35.20 14.83 29.87
CA VAL A 4 34.18 14.24 28.97
C VAL A 4 34.18 14.94 27.61
N SER A 5 34.52 16.24 27.56
CA SER A 5 34.63 17.00 26.32
C SER A 5 35.78 16.54 25.40
N ASP A 6 36.87 16.01 25.95
CA ASP A 6 38.00 15.52 25.17
C ASP A 6 37.70 14.15 24.56
N ILE A 7 36.95 13.32 25.29
CA ILE A 7 36.47 12.01 24.79
C ILE A 7 35.53 12.22 23.60
N VAL A 8 34.61 13.19 23.66
CA VAL A 8 33.69 13.49 22.55
C VAL A 8 34.45 13.98 21.30
N LYS A 9 35.49 14.81 21.47
CA LYS A 9 36.34 15.27 20.36
C LYS A 9 37.09 14.15 19.67
N ILE A 10 37.59 13.17 20.44
CA ILE A 10 38.28 11.99 19.89
C ILE A 10 37.28 11.10 19.14
N LEU A 11 36.09 10.89 19.69
CA LEU A 11 35.04 10.12 19.04
C LEU A 11 34.60 10.76 17.71
N ASP A 12 34.58 12.09 17.59
CA ASP A 12 34.24 12.79 16.34
C ASP A 12 35.23 12.60 15.18
N GLN A 13 36.43 12.09 15.47
CA GLN A 13 37.41 11.72 14.44
C GLN A 13 37.14 10.31 13.89
N ILE A 14 36.34 9.49 14.57
CA ILE A 14 36.03 8.13 14.16
C ILE A 14 34.85 8.16 13.16
N PRO A 15 35.01 7.65 11.93
CA PRO A 15 33.95 7.65 10.91
C PRO A 15 32.66 6.98 11.37
N VAL A 16 32.79 5.88 12.14
CA VAL A 16 31.66 5.13 12.70
C VAL A 16 30.82 5.99 13.66
N TRP A 17 31.45 6.86 14.43
CA TRP A 17 30.76 7.74 15.38
C TRP A 17 29.87 8.77 14.67
N LYS A 18 30.32 9.28 13.52
CA LYS A 18 29.49 10.17 12.68
C LYS A 18 28.24 9.46 12.16
N THR A 19 28.38 8.19 11.76
CA THR A 19 27.24 7.35 11.37
C THR A 19 26.28 7.13 12.54
N LEU A 20 26.81 6.86 13.74
CA LEU A 20 26.00 6.71 14.96
C LEU A 20 25.26 7.99 15.34
N LYS A 21 25.89 9.16 15.19
CA LYS A 21 25.23 10.46 15.41
C LYS A 21 24.09 10.72 14.41
N ALA A 22 24.22 10.24 13.16
CA ALA A 22 23.21 10.42 12.12
C ALA A 22 22.08 9.37 12.16
N LEU A 23 22.25 8.27 12.89
CA LEU A 23 21.30 7.16 12.94
C LEU A 23 19.93 7.54 13.54
N PRO A 24 19.84 8.28 14.66
CA PRO A 24 18.56 8.66 15.25
C PRO A 24 17.63 9.37 14.25
N GLY A 25 18.13 10.37 13.51
CA GLY A 25 17.31 11.08 12.51
C GLY A 25 16.90 10.18 11.33
N ARG A 26 17.70 9.17 10.97
CA ARG A 26 17.31 8.17 9.97
C ARG A 26 16.23 7.23 10.48
N ILE A 27 16.29 6.85 11.76
CA ILE A 27 15.29 5.99 12.40
C ILE A 27 13.96 6.73 12.45
N GLU A 28 13.93 7.96 12.95
CA GLU A 28 12.71 8.78 12.99
C GLU A 28 12.07 8.97 11.59
N ALA A 29 12.90 9.21 10.57
CA ALA A 29 12.41 9.33 9.20
C ALA A 29 11.84 8.00 8.65
N LEU A 30 12.42 6.87 9.03
CA LEU A 30 11.92 5.54 8.66
C LEU A 30 10.63 5.20 9.40
N GLU A 31 10.57 5.44 10.70
CA GLU A 31 9.37 5.26 11.53
C GLU A 31 8.20 6.07 10.99
N ARG A 32 8.42 7.33 10.62
CA ARG A 32 7.39 8.16 9.99
C ARG A 32 6.87 7.58 8.68
N ARG A 33 7.77 7.12 7.80
CA ARG A 33 7.39 6.51 6.52
C ARG A 33 6.62 5.21 6.73
N VAL A 34 7.01 4.40 7.71
CA VAL A 34 6.31 3.17 8.07
C VAL A 34 4.92 3.52 8.60
N ALA A 35 4.80 4.48 9.51
CA ALA A 35 3.50 4.94 10.02
C ALA A 35 2.57 5.48 8.92
N GLU A 36 3.10 6.19 7.92
CA GLU A 36 2.33 6.65 6.75
C GLU A 36 1.85 5.46 5.88
N LEU A 37 2.72 4.48 5.63
CA LEU A 37 2.37 3.28 4.84
C LEU A 37 1.41 2.36 5.58
N GLU A 38 1.60 2.18 6.88
CA GLU A 38 0.71 1.41 7.74
C GLU A 38 -0.62 2.12 7.89
N GLY A 39 -0.65 3.44 8.12
CA GLY A 39 -1.88 4.23 8.12
C GLY A 39 -2.65 4.15 6.80
N ALA A 40 -1.95 4.15 5.66
CA ALA A 40 -2.56 3.96 4.35
C ALA A 40 -3.13 2.53 4.14
N LYS A 41 -2.47 1.51 4.68
CA LYS A 41 -2.91 0.10 4.61
C LYS A 41 -3.99 -0.24 5.65
N LEU A 42 -4.01 0.46 6.78
CA LEU A 42 -4.91 0.25 7.91
C LEU A 42 -6.20 1.07 7.80
N LEU A 43 -6.38 1.90 6.76
CA LEU A 43 -7.70 2.47 6.46
C LEU A 43 -8.69 1.31 6.27
N PRO A 44 -9.62 1.09 7.21
CA PRO A 44 -10.54 -0.03 7.15
C PRO A 44 -11.49 0.20 5.99
N GLY A 45 -11.22 -0.45 4.86
CA GLY A 45 -12.06 -0.38 3.66
C GLY A 45 -11.33 -0.29 2.31
N LYS A 46 -10.01 -0.03 2.27
CA LYS A 46 -9.25 0.07 1.01
C LYS A 46 -8.12 -0.97 0.91
N LEU A 47 -8.46 -2.25 0.95
CA LEU A 47 -7.60 -3.30 0.35
C LEU A 47 -7.29 -2.88 -1.09
N PRO A 48 -6.05 -3.02 -1.61
CA PRO A 48 -5.76 -2.67 -3.00
C PRO A 48 -6.76 -3.35 -3.94
N GLY A 49 -7.30 -2.61 -4.92
CA GLY A 49 -8.20 -3.18 -5.91
C GLY A 49 -7.46 -4.22 -6.76
N GLU A 50 -8.21 -5.02 -7.52
CA GLU A 50 -7.57 -5.93 -8.47
C GLU A 50 -6.77 -5.13 -9.51
N PRO A 51 -5.68 -5.69 -10.05
CA PRO A 51 -4.95 -5.05 -11.14
C PRO A 51 -5.88 -4.90 -12.34
N CYS A 52 -5.99 -3.68 -12.86
CA CYS A 52 -6.77 -3.42 -14.06
C CYS A 52 -6.08 -4.04 -15.30
N PRO A 53 -6.81 -4.77 -16.16
CA PRO A 53 -6.22 -5.37 -17.36
C PRO A 53 -5.73 -4.33 -18.39
N ALA A 54 -6.27 -3.11 -18.37
CA ALA A 54 -5.88 -2.05 -19.29
C ALA A 54 -4.66 -1.24 -18.81
N CYS A 55 -4.64 -0.81 -17.54
CA CYS A 55 -3.61 0.11 -17.03
C CYS A 55 -2.64 -0.52 -16.01
N GLY A 56 -2.90 -1.74 -15.54
CA GLY A 56 -2.05 -2.45 -14.56
C GLY A 56 -2.10 -1.91 -13.13
N MET A 57 -2.79 -0.79 -12.88
CA MET A 57 -2.94 -0.22 -11.54
C MET A 57 -3.91 -1.05 -10.68
N PRO A 58 -3.67 -1.22 -9.37
CA PRO A 58 -4.54 -1.96 -8.45
C PRO A 58 -5.77 -1.12 -8.05
N GLY A 59 -6.63 -0.85 -9.03
CA GLY A 59 -7.78 0.05 -8.91
C GLY A 59 -9.09 -0.52 -9.45
N LEU A 60 -9.12 -1.79 -9.86
CA LEU A 60 -10.34 -2.43 -10.37
C LEU A 60 -11.25 -2.83 -9.20
N ARG A 61 -12.51 -2.40 -9.23
CA ARG A 61 -13.52 -2.62 -8.18
C ARG A 61 -14.87 -3.02 -8.76
N ARG A 62 -15.57 -3.93 -8.10
CA ARG A 62 -16.94 -4.28 -8.47
C ARG A 62 -17.89 -3.11 -8.17
N THR A 63 -18.50 -2.57 -9.21
CA THR A 63 -19.48 -1.48 -9.16
C THR A 63 -20.92 -1.99 -9.24
N SER A 64 -21.14 -3.14 -9.88
CA SER A 64 -22.47 -3.78 -9.97
C SER A 64 -22.41 -5.30 -9.84
N SER A 65 -23.49 -5.89 -9.32
CA SER A 65 -23.71 -7.34 -9.34
C SER A 65 -25.22 -7.63 -9.42
N LYS A 66 -25.68 -8.08 -10.59
CA LYS A 66 -27.08 -8.39 -10.86
C LYS A 66 -27.24 -9.88 -11.10
N VAL A 67 -28.43 -10.43 -10.85
CA VAL A 67 -28.72 -11.82 -11.23
C VAL A 67 -28.67 -11.91 -12.76
N SER A 68 -27.99 -12.92 -13.28
CA SER A 68 -27.79 -13.07 -14.71
C SER A 68 -29.13 -13.23 -15.42
N SER A 69 -29.28 -12.55 -16.56
CA SER A 69 -30.50 -12.66 -17.38
C SER A 69 -30.59 -13.96 -18.18
N GLY A 70 -29.49 -14.74 -18.23
CA GLY A 70 -29.41 -16.01 -18.92
C GLY A 70 -30.10 -17.17 -18.20
N PRO A 71 -30.13 -18.37 -18.81
CA PRO A 71 -30.77 -19.56 -18.24
C PRO A 71 -30.17 -19.98 -16.88
N PHE A 72 -28.92 -19.57 -16.62
CA PHE A 72 -28.20 -19.86 -15.39
C PHE A 72 -28.49 -18.87 -14.24
N GLY A 73 -29.23 -17.78 -14.48
CA GLY A 73 -29.63 -16.83 -13.44
C GLY A 73 -30.46 -17.48 -12.33
N VAL A 74 -31.36 -18.40 -12.72
CA VAL A 74 -32.19 -19.17 -11.77
C VAL A 74 -31.33 -20.12 -10.91
N LEU A 75 -30.16 -20.51 -11.41
CA LEU A 75 -29.18 -21.34 -10.69
C LEU A 75 -28.20 -20.52 -9.85
N GLY A 76 -28.36 -19.19 -9.80
CA GLY A 76 -27.54 -18.31 -8.97
C GLY A 76 -26.38 -17.60 -9.70
N ALA A 77 -26.30 -17.69 -11.03
CA ALA A 77 -25.33 -16.93 -11.81
C ALA A 77 -25.59 -15.41 -11.69
N ARG A 78 -24.51 -14.62 -11.62
CA ARG A 78 -24.58 -13.16 -11.50
C ARG A 78 -23.69 -12.49 -12.53
N ASP A 79 -24.21 -11.44 -13.15
CA ASP A 79 -23.46 -10.56 -14.04
C ASP A 79 -22.86 -9.45 -13.16
N GLU A 80 -21.54 -9.37 -13.15
CA GLU A 80 -20.77 -8.40 -12.37
C GLU A 80 -20.13 -7.36 -13.30
N GLU A 81 -20.23 -6.09 -12.91
CA GLU A 81 -19.51 -5.00 -13.56
C GLU A 81 -18.40 -4.54 -12.62
N TRP A 82 -17.18 -4.50 -13.15
CA TRP A 82 -15.99 -4.05 -12.46
C TRP A 82 -15.43 -2.82 -13.15
N THR A 83 -15.23 -1.72 -12.43
CA THR A 83 -14.73 -0.47 -13.01
C THR A 83 -13.41 -0.08 -12.36
N CYS A 84 -12.44 0.35 -13.18
CA CYS A 84 -11.16 0.84 -12.71
C CYS A 84 -11.26 2.30 -12.26
N GLU A 85 -10.91 2.59 -11.00
CA GLU A 85 -10.87 3.97 -10.48
C GLU A 85 -9.80 4.84 -11.16
N SER A 86 -8.75 4.25 -11.74
CA SER A 86 -7.62 4.99 -12.30
C SER A 86 -7.80 5.38 -13.77
N CYS A 87 -8.35 4.49 -14.59
CA CYS A 87 -8.51 4.73 -16.04
C CYS A 87 -9.97 4.68 -16.53
N GLY A 88 -10.92 4.26 -15.69
CA GLY A 88 -12.33 4.17 -16.05
C GLY A 88 -12.72 2.93 -16.85
N GLU A 89 -11.79 2.01 -17.13
CA GLU A 89 -12.08 0.77 -17.86
C GLU A 89 -13.15 -0.07 -17.14
N ILE A 90 -14.08 -0.66 -17.90
CA ILE A 90 -15.16 -1.50 -17.40
C ILE A 90 -14.95 -2.94 -17.87
N ASP A 91 -14.85 -3.85 -16.91
CA ASP A 91 -14.71 -5.29 -17.09
C ASP A 91 -16.02 -6.00 -16.69
N HIS A 92 -16.61 -6.72 -17.65
CA HIS A 92 -17.86 -7.46 -17.45
C HIS A 92 -17.53 -8.93 -17.16
N ARG A 93 -17.97 -9.43 -16.00
CA ARG A 93 -17.67 -10.80 -15.57
C ARG A 93 -18.94 -11.57 -15.25
N ASP A 94 -19.02 -12.79 -15.75
CA ASP A 94 -20.09 -13.72 -15.43
C ASP A 94 -19.63 -14.62 -14.29
N ASN A 95 -20.20 -14.43 -13.10
CA ASN A 95 -19.89 -15.22 -11.92
C ASN A 95 -20.93 -16.33 -11.75
N VAL A 96 -20.57 -17.56 -12.11
CA VAL A 96 -21.38 -18.76 -11.88
C VAL A 96 -20.86 -19.44 -10.62
N ARG A 97 -21.64 -19.39 -9.54
CA ARG A 97 -21.25 -19.92 -8.23
C ARG A 97 -21.85 -21.30 -7.96
#